data_AF-A0A1V4X3W0-F1
#
_entry.id   AF-A0A1V4X3W0-F1
#
_cell.length_a   1.000
_cell.length_b   1.000
_cell.length_c   1.000
_cell.angle_alpha   90.00
_cell.angle_beta   90.00
_cell.angle_gamma   90.00
#
_symmetry.space_group_name_H-M   'P 1'
#
loop_
_entity.id
_entity.type
_entity.pdbx_description
1 polymer ?
#
loop_
_entity_poly.entity_id
_entity_poly.type
_entity_poly.pdbx_seq_one_letter_code
_entity_poly.pdbx_strand_id
1 'polypeptide(L)'
;MADNLRVLRLIPWSLGKGQEIVAFSMGDLGKISRIMAPLLGAHFTFATLGQDAATAPGQLTAAELFRILEILSGSVSESRNKSSDFAEGKPDKTEGSEQ
;
A
#
# COMPACT_ATOMS: atom_id res chain seq x y z
N MET A 1 -2.86 17.91 6.80
CA MET A 1 -2.52 17.76 5.36
C MET A 1 -1.03 17.96 5.08
N ALA A 2 -0.37 18.99 5.65
CA ALA A 2 1.08 19.22 5.42
C ALA A 2 1.97 18.01 5.77
N ASP A 3 1.61 17.24 6.81
CA ASP A 3 2.40 16.08 7.24
C ASP A 3 2.38 14.92 6.24
N ASN A 4 1.26 14.74 5.53
CA ASN A 4 1.16 13.75 4.45
C ASN A 4 2.18 13.99 3.35
N LEU A 5 2.33 15.25 2.92
CA LEU A 5 3.31 15.62 1.89
C LEU A 5 4.74 15.43 2.39
N ARG A 6 5.02 15.71 3.66
CA ARG A 6 6.35 15.46 4.26
C ARG A 6 6.71 13.98 4.22
N VAL A 7 5.77 13.11 4.61
CA VAL A 7 5.97 11.65 4.59
C VAL A 7 6.13 11.14 3.16
N LEU A 8 5.28 11.59 2.23
CA LEU A 8 5.33 11.16 0.83
C LEU A 8 6.63 11.55 0.11
N ARG A 9 7.26 12.67 0.50
CA ARG A 9 8.57 13.08 -0.05
C ARG A 9 9.70 12.11 0.25
N LEU A 10 9.54 11.24 1.24
CA LEU A 10 10.54 10.23 1.57
C LEU A 10 10.67 9.18 0.46
N ILE A 11 9.58 8.85 -0.22
CA ILE A 11 9.54 7.84 -1.29
C ILE A 11 10.50 8.20 -2.44
N PRO A 12 10.36 9.36 -3.13
CA PRO A 12 11.28 9.71 -4.21
C PRO A 12 12.71 9.98 -3.72
N TRP A 13 12.87 10.47 -2.48
CA TRP A 13 14.19 10.66 -1.88
C TRP A 13 14.93 9.32 -1.71
N SER A 14 14.23 8.30 -1.20
CA SER A 14 14.77 6.96 -1.00
C SER A 14 15.02 6.23 -2.33
N LEU A 15 14.13 6.43 -3.31
CA LEU A 15 14.30 5.90 -4.65
C LEU A 15 15.58 6.44 -5.32
N GLY A 16 15.90 7.73 -5.13
CA GLY A 16 17.16 8.33 -5.57
C GLY A 16 18.41 7.76 -4.88
N LYS A 17 18.24 6.98 -3.81
CA LYS A 17 19.29 6.24 -3.09
C LYS A 17 19.32 4.75 -3.44
N GLY A 18 18.45 4.29 -4.34
CA GLY A 18 18.31 2.87 -4.70
C GLY A 18 17.63 2.03 -3.61
N GLN A 19 16.97 2.66 -2.63
CA GLN A 19 16.26 1.97 -1.56
C GLN A 19 14.76 2.08 -1.81
N GLU A 20 14.11 0.95 -2.03
CA GLU A 20 12.66 0.87 -2.13
C GLU A 20 12.04 0.95 -0.74
N ILE A 21 11.07 1.85 -0.56
CA ILE A 21 10.35 2.02 0.68
C ILE A 21 8.86 2.23 0.42
N VAL A 22 8.09 2.13 1.50
CA VAL A 22 6.68 2.49 1.53
C VAL A 22 6.47 3.49 2.66
N ALA A 23 5.89 4.65 2.35
CA ALA A 23 5.62 5.70 3.33
C ALA A 23 4.26 6.35 3.07
N PHE A 24 3.37 6.33 4.06
CA PHE A 24 2.08 7.01 4.02
C PHE A 24 1.62 7.32 5.44
N SER A 25 0.71 8.28 5.57
CA SER A 25 0.11 8.62 6.86
C SER A 25 -1.07 7.70 7.17
N MET A 26 -1.32 7.46 8.45
CA MET A 26 -2.48 6.69 8.92
C MET A 26 -3.73 7.57 9.07
N GLY A 27 -4.86 6.93 9.39
CA GLY A 27 -6.13 7.59 9.66
C GLY A 27 -6.83 8.14 8.42
N ASP A 28 -7.97 8.79 8.63
CA ASP A 28 -8.81 9.25 7.53
C ASP A 28 -8.14 10.31 6.65
N LEU A 29 -7.35 11.19 7.26
CA LEU A 29 -6.58 12.20 6.54
C LEU A 29 -5.42 11.59 5.73
N GLY A 30 -4.96 10.39 6.10
CA GLY A 30 -3.87 9.67 5.43
C GLY A 30 -4.30 8.86 4.21
N LYS A 31 -5.62 8.71 3.97
CA LYS A 31 -6.18 7.97 2.83
C LYS A 31 -5.57 8.38 1.50
N ILE A 32 -5.50 9.69 1.25
CA ILE A 32 -4.96 10.23 0.00
C ILE A 32 -3.48 9.86 -0.19
N SER A 33 -2.71 9.80 0.90
CA SER A 33 -1.29 9.41 0.85
C SER A 33 -1.11 7.95 0.40
N ARG A 34 -2.03 7.05 0.73
CA ARG A 34 -1.97 5.64 0.32
C ARG A 34 -2.20 5.44 -1.18
N ILE A 35 -3.00 6.32 -1.78
CA ILE A 35 -3.25 6.36 -3.23
C ILE A 35 -2.06 6.97 -3.96
N MET A 36 -1.49 8.05 -3.40
CA MET A 36 -0.37 8.76 -4.03
C MET A 36 0.96 8.04 -3.89
N ALA A 37 1.16 7.22 -2.85
CA ALA A 37 2.43 6.53 -2.62
C ALA A 37 2.88 5.65 -3.81
N PRO A 38 2.03 4.77 -4.40
CA PRO A 38 2.36 4.04 -5.62
C PRO A 38 2.73 4.93 -6.81
N LEU A 39 2.05 6.07 -6.97
CA LEU A 39 2.31 7.02 -8.06
C LEU A 39 3.67 7.73 -7.89
N LEU A 40 4.18 7.81 -6.67
CA LEU A 40 5.47 8.41 -6.33
C LEU A 40 6.64 7.41 -6.31
N GLY A 41 6.39 6.14 -6.64
CA GLY A 41 7.42 5.10 -6.69
C GLY A 41 7.54 4.26 -5.42
N ALA A 42 6.50 4.20 -4.58
CA ALA A 42 6.47 3.23 -3.48
C ALA A 42 6.39 1.80 -4.05
N HIS A 43 7.05 0.86 -3.37
CA HIS A 43 7.10 -0.54 -3.82
C HIS A 43 5.72 -1.20 -3.83
N PHE A 44 4.90 -0.92 -2.82
CA PHE A 44 3.52 -1.38 -2.71
C PHE A 44 2.70 -0.44 -1.80
N THR A 45 1.39 -0.68 -1.71
CA THR A 45 0.50 0.01 -0.77
C THR A 45 -0.47 -0.99 -0.13
N PHE A 46 -1.08 -0.60 0.98
CA PHE A 46 -1.99 -1.45 1.73
C PHE A 46 -3.45 -1.06 1.49
N ALA A 47 -4.25 -2.06 1.12
CA ALA A 47 -5.70 -1.97 0.98
C ALA A 47 -6.37 -3.15 1.70
N THR A 48 -7.65 -3.00 2.00
CA THR A 48 -8.44 -4.06 2.64
C THR A 48 -9.19 -4.89 1.60
N LEU A 49 -9.50 -6.15 1.92
CA LEU A 49 -10.27 -7.01 1.02
C LEU A 49 -11.77 -6.62 1.01
N GLY A 50 -12.25 -6.02 2.09
CA GLY A 50 -13.61 -5.48 2.23
C GLY A 50 -13.69 -4.56 3.45
N GLN A 51 -14.80 -3.84 3.62
CA GLN A 51 -15.02 -2.94 4.76
C GLN A 51 -14.88 -3.65 6.11
N ASP A 52 -15.32 -4.90 6.21
CA ASP A 52 -15.29 -5.69 7.45
C ASP A 52 -13.88 -6.20 7.81
N ALA A 53 -12.94 -6.14 6.85
CA ALA A 53 -11.55 -6.52 7.04
C ALA A 53 -10.64 -5.32 7.34
N ALA A 54 -11.21 -4.14 7.64
CA ALA A 54 -10.44 -2.95 7.96
C ALA A 54 -9.77 -3.05 9.33
N THR A 55 -8.45 -3.19 9.32
CA THR A 55 -7.57 -3.20 10.50
C THR A 55 -7.30 -1.78 11.03
N ALA A 56 -7.58 -0.72 10.26
CA ALA A 56 -7.37 0.66 10.68
C ALA A 56 -8.39 1.65 10.08
N PRO A 57 -8.76 2.72 10.81
CA PRO A 57 -9.61 3.78 10.27
C PRO A 57 -9.02 4.40 9.00
N GLY A 58 -9.85 4.55 7.97
CA GLY A 58 -9.44 5.12 6.69
C GLY A 58 -8.68 4.15 5.77
N GLN A 59 -8.84 2.84 5.92
CA GLN A 59 -8.42 1.91 4.86
C GLN A 59 -9.38 1.95 3.67
N LEU A 60 -8.81 1.96 2.46
CA LEU A 60 -9.53 1.77 1.21
C LEU A 60 -9.57 0.28 0.90
N THR A 61 -10.67 -0.19 0.31
CA THR A 61 -10.71 -1.53 -0.25
C THR A 61 -9.78 -1.63 -1.46
N ALA A 62 -9.31 -2.83 -1.77
CA ALA A 62 -8.51 -3.09 -2.95
C ALA A 62 -9.25 -2.65 -4.22
N ALA A 63 -10.56 -2.95 -4.31
CA ALA A 63 -11.40 -2.57 -5.43
C ALA A 63 -11.48 -1.04 -5.62
N GLU A 64 -11.69 -0.27 -4.53
CA GLU A 64 -11.68 1.20 -4.59
C GLU A 64 -10.31 1.74 -4.99
N LEU A 65 -9.24 1.21 -4.39
CA LEU A 65 -7.89 1.65 -4.69
C LEU A 65 -7.52 1.41 -6.15
N PHE A 66 -7.80 0.21 -6.70
CA PHE A 66 -7.53 -0.10 -8.09
C PHE A 66 -8.32 0.81 -9.03
N ARG A 67 -9.60 1.05 -8.75
CA ARG A 67 -10.42 1.96 -9.55
C ARG A 67 -9.87 3.38 -9.56
N ILE A 68 -9.42 3.88 -8.41
CA ILE A 68 -8.82 5.21 -8.32
C ILE A 68 -7.49 5.26 -9.09
N LEU A 69 -6.64 4.25 -8.91
CA LEU A 69 -5.35 4.17 -9.61
C LEU A 69 -5.54 4.07 -11.13
N GLU A 70 -6.55 3.34 -11.61
CA GLU A 70 -6.89 3.24 -13.04
C GLU A 70 -7.29 4.61 -13.61
N ILE A 71 -8.13 5.35 -12.89
CA ILE A 71 -8.55 6.71 -13.29
C ILE A 71 -7.34 7.66 -13.32
N LEU A 72 -6.48 7.60 -12.30
CA LEU A 72 -5.32 8.49 -12.18
C LEU A 72 -4.17 8.13 -13.12
N SER A 73 -4.01 6.85 -13.45
CA SER A 73 -2.94 6.34 -14.31
C SER A 73 -3.32 6.34 -15.79
N GLY A 74 -4.31 7.15 -16.19
CA GLY A 74 -4.85 7.21 -17.55
C GLY A 74 -3.78 6.95 -18.61
N SER A 75 -3.88 5.80 -19.28
CA SER A 75 -2.99 5.32 -20.36
C SER A 75 -1.51 5.07 -20.03
N VAL A 76 -1.16 4.49 -18.88
CA VAL A 76 0.22 4.01 -18.64
C VAL A 76 0.42 2.57 -19.12
N SER A 77 1.19 2.42 -20.20
CA SER A 77 1.70 1.15 -20.73
C SER A 77 2.43 0.36 -19.63
N GLU A 78 1.96 -0.86 -19.39
CA GLU A 78 2.60 -1.82 -18.49
C GLU A 78 4.03 -2.11 -18.95
N SER A 79 5.00 -1.61 -18.21
CA SER A 79 6.35 -2.13 -18.18
C SER A 79 6.81 -2.14 -16.72
N ARG A 80 6.23 -3.05 -15.94
CA ARG A 80 6.79 -3.45 -14.65
C ARG A 80 7.03 -4.94 -14.65
N ASN A 81 8.30 -5.27 -14.82
CA ASN A 81 8.88 -6.59 -14.73
C ASN A 81 8.47 -7.24 -13.40
N LYS A 82 7.75 -8.37 -13.47
CA LYS A 82 7.43 -9.19 -12.29
C LYS A 82 8.68 -9.99 -11.92
N SER A 83 9.27 -9.67 -10.78
CA SER A 83 10.10 -10.58 -9.99
C SER A 83 9.50 -10.56 -8.58
N SER A 84 8.64 -11.54 -8.25
CA SER A 84 8.96 -12.63 -7.29
C SER A 84 9.32 -12.02 -5.93
N ASP A 85 8.49 -12.04 -4.89
CA ASP A 85 7.90 -13.22 -4.28
C ASP A 85 6.68 -12.85 -3.43
N PHE A 86 5.53 -13.44 -3.76
CA PHE A 86 4.39 -13.51 -2.85
C PHE A 86 4.54 -14.82 -2.06
N ALA A 87 5.29 -14.77 -0.96
CA ALA A 87 5.35 -15.90 -0.04
C ALA A 87 4.01 -15.99 0.70
N GLU A 88 3.18 -16.94 0.28
CA GLU A 88 1.99 -17.39 1.01
C GLU A 88 2.39 -17.84 2.42
N GLY A 89 2.13 -16.99 3.42
CA GLY A 89 2.13 -17.38 4.82
C GLY A 89 0.86 -18.18 5.12
N LYS A 90 0.96 -19.51 5.01
CA LYS A 90 -0.06 -20.50 5.40
C LYS A 90 -0.47 -20.32 6.88
N PRO A 91 -1.76 -20.46 7.25
CA PRO A 91 -2.18 -20.42 8.66
C PRO A 91 -1.75 -21.70 9.37
N ASP A 92 -0.92 -21.56 10.40
CA ASP A 92 -0.52 -22.68 11.25
C ASP A 92 -1.60 -22.97 12.30
N LYS A 93 -2.14 -24.18 12.24
CA LYS A 93 -2.98 -24.77 13.28
C LYS A 93 -2.03 -25.55 14.18
N THR A 94 -1.95 -25.21 15.46
CA THR A 94 -1.57 -26.22 16.46
C THR A 94 -2.33 -25.98 17.75
N GLU A 95 -3.11 -27.01 18.08
CA GLU A 95 -3.79 -27.25 19.33
C GLU A 95 -2.78 -27.31 20.49
N GLY A 96 -3.21 -26.85 21.67
CA GLY A 96 -2.45 -26.96 22.91
C GLY A 96 -3.41 -27.12 24.08
N SER A 97 -3.92 -28.33 24.26
CA SER A 97 -4.34 -28.85 25.56
C SER A 97 -3.12 -28.98 26.49
N GLU A 98 -3.40 -29.04 27.79
CA GLU A 98 -2.52 -29.33 28.93
C GLU A 98 -2.04 -28.11 29.73
N GLN A 99 -2.91 -27.67 30.66
CA GLN A 99 -2.75 -27.97 32.09
C GLN A 99 -4.11 -27.92 32.80
#